data_AF-A0A9N9R6V8-F1
#
_entry.id   AF-A0A9N9R6V8-F1
#
_cell.length_a   1.000
_cell.length_b   1.000
_cell.length_c   1.000
_cell.angle_alpha   90.00
_cell.angle_beta   90.00
_cell.angle_gamma   90.00
#
_symmetry.space_group_name_H-M   'P 1'
#
loop_
_entity.id
_entity.type
_entity.pdbx_description
1 polymer ?
#
loop_
_entity_poly.entity_id
_entity_poly.type
_entity_poly.pdbx_seq_one_letter_code
_entity_poly.pdbx_strand_id
1 'polypeptide(L)'
;MFGRACGRSADQLAAVSVAILPAYLNPHSPCQTSSYVKLHQRHPSFGAACCLLKRWLCCQLLAPPHFPAACAELLAAAAYAAPAPAPRPTRPARALHAAWRLLADTDWANDALVLDFHGDMKREDITAIESEYSSRADRSPRLHIVTSLDGPAPGARYPSPSPLVLARAVSLARSALHYGAFVPSYEGYDVLIHLHKNLVPYAHERVDATPLLRTLADPDEAEVIPVVAYDEFALFFHDSYGGDVIAVLWKPDIHNLREFQLTNANALMPVNVDGETKYKVNIDALVEDFRILGEGLVDHVTHK
;
A
#
# COMPACT_ATOMS: atom_id res chain seq x y z
N MET A 1 -41.11 -2.09 33.46
CA MET A 1 -40.92 -0.91 34.34
C MET A 1 -39.47 -0.47 34.13
N PHE A 2 -39.26 0.78 33.68
CA PHE A 2 -37.98 1.47 33.41
C PHE A 2 -37.06 0.85 32.32
N GLY A 3 -36.54 1.58 31.34
CA GLY A 3 -36.61 3.01 31.06
C GLY A 3 -36.11 3.31 29.64
N ARG A 4 -36.73 4.31 29.01
CA ARG A 4 -36.28 4.95 27.78
C ARG A 4 -34.97 5.71 28.03
N ALA A 5 -34.01 5.57 27.12
CA ALA A 5 -33.13 6.65 26.69
C ALA A 5 -33.24 6.65 25.16
N CYS A 6 -34.15 7.40 24.54
CA CYS A 6 -34.12 8.84 24.35
C CYS A 6 -32.75 9.33 23.85
N GLY A 7 -32.69 9.55 22.52
CA GLY A 7 -32.05 10.72 21.95
C GLY A 7 -30.53 10.70 21.88
N ARG A 8 -30.00 10.04 20.85
CA ARG A 8 -28.98 10.66 20.00
C ARG A 8 -29.47 10.55 18.56
N SER A 9 -29.53 11.71 17.94
CA SER A 9 -30.22 12.04 16.71
C SER A 9 -29.64 11.29 15.52
N ALA A 10 -30.42 11.30 14.45
CA ALA A 10 -30.08 11.00 13.07
C ALA A 10 -28.87 11.76 12.47
N ASP A 11 -27.95 12.27 13.30
CA ASP A 11 -26.76 13.07 12.93
C ASP A 11 -25.43 12.28 13.01
N GLN A 12 -25.45 10.98 13.30
CA GLN A 12 -24.23 10.15 13.46
C GLN A 12 -23.92 9.19 12.30
N LEU A 13 -24.61 9.29 11.15
CA LEU A 13 -24.54 8.26 10.09
C LEU A 13 -24.01 8.74 8.73
N ALA A 14 -23.24 9.83 8.70
CA ALA A 14 -22.58 10.29 7.49
C ALA A 14 -21.15 10.71 7.78
N ALA A 15 -20.28 9.76 8.09
CA ALA A 15 -18.88 10.03 8.36
C ALA A 15 -18.01 8.84 7.91
N VAL A 16 -17.81 8.75 6.59
CA VAL A 16 -16.78 7.87 6.01
C VAL A 16 -16.00 8.75 5.03
N SER A 17 -14.71 8.96 5.36
CA SER A 17 -13.74 9.97 4.89
C SER A 17 -14.05 11.42 5.24
N VAL A 18 -13.03 12.19 5.62
CA VAL A 18 -11.89 12.57 4.77
C VAL A 18 -10.71 12.98 5.65
N ALA A 19 -9.51 12.52 5.31
CA ALA A 19 -8.26 13.21 5.60
C ALA A 19 -7.18 12.83 4.60
N ILE A 20 -7.29 13.22 3.32
CA ILE A 20 -6.20 13.00 2.36
C ILE A 20 -5.97 14.25 1.52
N LEU A 21 -5.30 15.20 2.14
CA LEU A 21 -4.38 16.11 1.46
C LEU A 21 -3.25 16.58 2.42
N PRO A 22 -3.45 16.64 3.75
CA PRO A 22 -2.33 16.83 4.68
C PRO A 22 -1.74 15.51 5.22
N ALA A 23 -2.52 14.42 5.32
CA ALA A 23 -2.16 13.25 6.14
C ALA A 23 -1.22 12.21 5.50
N TYR A 24 -0.89 12.32 4.20
CA TYR A 24 0.14 11.49 3.56
C TYR A 24 1.53 12.11 3.59
N LEU A 25 1.69 13.30 4.17
CA LEU A 25 2.99 13.76 4.62
C LEU A 25 3.32 12.98 5.89
N ASN A 26 3.87 11.77 5.72
CA ASN A 26 4.83 11.33 6.71
C ASN A 26 5.90 12.43 6.69
N PRO A 27 6.03 13.29 7.71
CA PRO A 27 6.78 14.53 7.58
C PRO A 27 8.19 14.16 7.15
N HIS A 28 8.48 14.39 5.88
CA HIS A 28 9.81 14.13 5.34
C HIS A 28 10.76 14.91 6.21
N SER A 29 11.87 14.27 6.60
CA SER A 29 12.91 15.00 7.30
C SER A 29 13.28 16.24 6.45
N PRO A 30 13.56 17.41 7.07
CA PRO A 30 13.84 18.64 6.33
C PRO A 30 14.91 18.46 5.22
N CYS A 31 15.89 17.60 5.48
CA CYS A 31 16.94 17.22 4.53
C CYS A 31 16.38 16.53 3.27
N GLN A 32 15.41 15.62 3.42
CA GLN A 32 14.77 14.93 2.30
C GLN A 32 13.93 15.90 1.46
N THR A 33 13.15 16.76 2.11
CA THR A 33 12.36 17.79 1.41
C THR A 33 13.27 18.69 0.58
N SER A 34 14.41 19.12 1.13
CA SER A 34 15.42 19.90 0.40
C SER A 34 15.96 19.15 -0.82
N SER A 35 16.30 17.86 -0.68
CA SER A 35 16.75 17.02 -1.80
C SER A 35 15.68 16.88 -2.89
N TYR A 36 14.41 16.68 -2.51
CA TYR A 36 13.29 16.61 -3.46
C TYR A 36 13.03 17.94 -4.17
N VAL A 37 13.12 19.07 -3.48
CA VAL A 37 13.00 20.41 -4.08
C VAL A 37 14.11 20.63 -5.11
N LYS A 38 15.36 20.30 -4.78
CA LYS A 38 16.47 20.41 -5.75
C LYS A 38 16.28 19.48 -6.95
N LEU A 39 15.84 18.23 -6.72
CA LEU A 39 15.56 17.29 -7.79
C LEU A 39 14.45 17.81 -8.71
N HIS A 40 13.40 18.41 -8.14
CA HIS A 40 12.31 19.03 -8.89
C HIS A 40 12.75 20.25 -9.71
N GLN A 41 13.61 21.11 -9.15
CA GLN A 41 14.19 22.25 -9.87
C GLN A 41 15.00 21.79 -11.08
N ARG A 42 15.73 20.67 -10.96
CA ARG A 42 16.48 20.07 -12.07
C ARG A 42 15.56 19.34 -13.07
N HIS A 43 14.54 18.67 -12.58
CA HIS A 43 13.59 17.87 -13.35
C HIS A 43 12.15 18.23 -12.97
N PRO A 44 11.54 19.24 -13.63
CA PRO A 44 10.21 19.72 -13.28
C PRO A 44 9.10 18.65 -13.33
N SER A 45 9.29 17.57 -14.08
CA SER A 45 8.34 16.46 -14.14
C SER A 45 8.35 15.55 -12.90
N PHE A 46 9.32 15.70 -11.98
CA PHE A 46 9.49 14.82 -10.82
C PHE A 46 8.27 14.77 -9.89
N GLY A 47 7.73 15.93 -9.50
CA GLY A 47 6.60 15.98 -8.57
C GLY A 47 5.37 15.25 -9.12
N ALA A 48 5.03 15.53 -10.38
CA ALA A 48 3.94 14.84 -11.07
C ALA A 48 4.22 13.33 -11.25
N ALA A 49 5.49 12.92 -11.45
CA ALA A 49 5.85 11.51 -11.50
C ALA A 49 5.62 10.78 -10.17
N CYS A 50 5.96 11.41 -9.04
CA CYS A 50 5.66 10.89 -7.71
C CYS A 50 4.16 10.73 -7.50
N CYS A 51 3.36 11.74 -7.86
CA CYS A 51 1.90 11.66 -7.76
C CYS A 51 1.34 10.51 -8.61
N LEU A 52 1.80 10.36 -9.85
CA LEU A 52 1.37 9.28 -10.73
C LEU A 52 1.74 7.90 -10.18
N LEU A 53 2.95 7.73 -9.65
CA LEU A 53 3.38 6.44 -9.10
C LEU A 53 2.62 6.07 -7.83
N LYS A 54 2.40 7.04 -6.93
CA LYS A 54 1.56 6.83 -5.74
C LYS A 54 0.12 6.50 -6.13
N ARG A 55 -0.45 7.23 -7.10
CA ARG A 55 -1.79 6.96 -7.62
C ARG A 55 -1.89 5.57 -8.23
N TRP A 56 -0.88 5.18 -9.01
CA TRP A 56 -0.78 3.85 -9.61
C TRP A 56 -0.78 2.76 -8.54
N LEU A 57 0.09 2.87 -7.53
CA LEU A 57 0.13 1.91 -6.41
C LEU A 57 -1.22 1.79 -5.71
N CYS A 58 -1.89 2.91 -5.45
CA CYS A 58 -3.20 2.90 -4.80
C CYS A 58 -4.28 2.25 -5.69
N CYS A 59 -4.31 2.55 -6.99
CA CYS A 59 -5.21 1.86 -7.94
C CYS A 59 -4.98 0.35 -7.94
N GLN A 60 -3.75 -0.10 -7.74
CA GLN A 60 -3.39 -1.51 -7.67
C GLN A 60 -3.56 -2.12 -6.27
N LEU A 61 -4.29 -1.43 -5.39
CA LEU A 61 -4.58 -1.83 -4.01
C LEU A 61 -3.35 -1.94 -3.11
N LEU A 62 -2.25 -1.27 -3.49
CA LEU A 62 -1.00 -1.22 -2.73
C LEU A 62 -0.82 0.13 -2.01
N ALA A 63 -1.92 0.75 -1.59
CA ALA A 63 -1.85 1.96 -0.79
C ALA A 63 -1.11 1.74 0.54
N PRO A 64 -0.54 2.78 1.17
CA PRO A 64 -0.03 2.66 2.53
C PRO A 64 -1.12 2.13 3.48
N PRO A 65 -0.77 1.27 4.46
CA PRO A 65 0.59 1.00 4.93
C PRO A 65 1.38 -0.02 4.10
N HIS A 66 0.76 -0.72 3.13
CA HIS A 66 1.38 -1.84 2.42
C HIS A 66 2.60 -1.44 1.60
N PHE A 67 2.50 -0.34 0.85
CA PHE A 67 3.63 0.25 0.11
C PHE A 67 3.85 1.68 0.59
N PRO A 68 4.89 1.94 1.41
CA PRO A 68 5.10 3.26 2.00
C PRO A 68 5.30 4.37 0.95
N ALA A 69 4.68 5.53 1.18
CA ALA A 69 4.73 6.66 0.25
C ALA A 69 6.17 7.13 -0.03
N ALA A 70 7.03 7.14 1.00
CA ALA A 70 8.44 7.49 0.86
C ALA A 70 9.20 6.53 -0.08
N CYS A 71 8.92 5.22 -0.01
CA CYS A 71 9.52 4.24 -0.92
C CYS A 71 9.08 4.51 -2.37
N ALA A 72 7.82 4.88 -2.59
CA ALA A 72 7.32 5.24 -3.92
C ALA A 72 8.04 6.49 -4.46
N GLU A 73 8.22 7.51 -3.64
CA GLU A 73 8.90 8.75 -4.04
C GLU A 73 10.39 8.55 -4.32
N LEU A 74 11.07 7.73 -3.51
CA LEU A 74 12.46 7.33 -3.77
C LEU A 74 12.59 6.53 -5.06
N LEU A 75 11.68 5.60 -5.32
CA LEU A 75 11.65 4.86 -6.58
C LEU A 75 11.38 5.77 -7.79
N ALA A 76 10.48 6.75 -7.65
CA ALA A 76 10.28 7.78 -8.68
C ALA A 76 11.55 8.63 -8.88
N ALA A 77 12.28 8.96 -7.81
CA ALA A 77 13.55 9.67 -7.90
C ALA A 77 14.62 8.84 -8.62
N ALA A 78 14.68 7.53 -8.35
CA ALA A 78 15.57 6.59 -9.02
C ALA A 78 15.43 6.61 -10.54
N ALA A 79 14.21 6.80 -11.06
CA ALA A 79 13.95 6.92 -12.48
C ALA A 79 14.66 8.13 -13.14
N TYR A 80 14.99 9.18 -12.38
CA TYR A 80 15.74 10.35 -12.85
C TYR A 80 17.26 10.23 -12.64
N ALA A 81 17.69 9.27 -11.81
CA ALA A 81 19.08 8.94 -11.52
C ALA A 81 19.65 7.89 -12.49
N ALA A 82 18.80 7.20 -13.27
CA ALA A 82 19.21 6.11 -14.16
C ALA A 82 20.42 6.47 -15.07
N PRO A 83 21.43 5.59 -15.16
CA PRO A 83 22.62 5.82 -15.97
C PRO A 83 22.30 5.76 -17.47
N ALA A 84 23.10 6.47 -18.28
CA ALA A 84 23.03 6.43 -19.75
C ALA A 84 23.14 4.98 -20.26
N PRO A 85 22.43 4.58 -21.35
CA PRO A 85 22.01 5.41 -22.49
C PRO A 85 20.55 5.88 -22.47
N ALA A 86 19.74 5.50 -21.47
CA ALA A 86 18.35 5.95 -21.43
C ALA A 86 18.30 7.48 -21.20
N PRO A 87 17.62 8.26 -22.05
CA PRO A 87 17.48 9.69 -21.83
C PRO A 87 16.65 9.92 -20.56
N ARG A 88 17.08 10.89 -19.74
CA ARG A 88 16.37 11.24 -18.51
C ARG A 88 14.91 11.59 -18.82
N PRO A 89 13.94 11.11 -18.03
CA PRO A 89 12.54 11.42 -18.29
C PRO A 89 12.27 12.93 -18.21
N THR A 90 11.60 13.48 -19.22
CA THR A 90 11.12 14.88 -19.22
C THR A 90 9.61 15.00 -19.05
N ARG A 91 8.90 13.85 -19.14
CA ARG A 91 7.45 13.76 -18.98
C ARG A 91 7.12 12.85 -17.79
N PRO A 92 6.12 13.19 -16.96
CA PRO A 92 5.74 12.37 -15.80
C PRO A 92 5.42 10.91 -16.17
N ALA A 93 4.69 10.69 -17.27
CA ALA A 93 4.37 9.35 -17.76
C ALA A 93 5.62 8.53 -18.15
N ARG A 94 6.66 9.19 -18.69
CA ARG A 94 7.92 8.51 -19.02
C ARG A 94 8.70 8.14 -17.77
N ALA A 95 8.65 8.98 -16.74
CA ALA A 95 9.25 8.70 -15.44
C ALA A 95 8.53 7.55 -14.73
N LEU A 96 7.19 7.52 -14.78
CA LEU A 96 6.39 6.41 -14.28
C LEU A 96 6.75 5.09 -14.98
N HIS A 97 6.85 5.09 -16.31
CA HIS A 97 7.29 3.93 -17.07
C HIS A 97 8.72 3.49 -16.68
N ALA A 98 9.63 4.43 -16.45
CA ALA A 98 10.98 4.11 -16.00
C ALA A 98 10.98 3.52 -14.58
N ALA A 99 10.12 4.02 -13.68
CA ALA A 99 9.94 3.45 -12.35
C ALA A 99 9.37 2.02 -12.40
N TRP A 100 8.44 1.72 -13.31
CA TRP A 100 7.97 0.34 -13.53
C TRP A 100 9.07 -0.59 -14.04
N ARG A 101 9.93 -0.11 -14.93
CA ARG A 101 11.11 -0.90 -15.36
C ARG A 101 12.05 -1.17 -14.18
N LEU A 102 12.35 -0.16 -13.37
CA LEU A 102 13.16 -0.35 -12.16
C LEU A 102 12.52 -1.39 -11.24
N LEU A 103 11.21 -1.33 -11.00
CA LEU A 103 10.51 -2.38 -10.22
C LEU A 103 10.61 -3.76 -10.85
N ALA A 104 10.38 -3.86 -12.16
CA ALA A 104 10.27 -5.13 -12.88
C ALA A 104 11.61 -5.85 -13.09
N ASP A 105 12.67 -5.07 -13.32
CA ASP A 105 13.97 -5.55 -13.82
C ASP A 105 15.03 -5.67 -12.71
N THR A 106 14.88 -4.97 -11.58
CA THR A 106 15.83 -5.04 -10.45
C THR A 106 15.72 -6.38 -9.73
N ASP A 107 16.85 -7.01 -9.40
CA ASP A 107 16.87 -8.20 -8.55
C ASP A 107 16.88 -7.78 -7.07
N TRP A 108 15.69 -7.61 -6.49
CA TRP A 108 15.51 -7.19 -5.10
C TRP A 108 16.15 -8.12 -4.04
N ALA A 109 16.63 -9.32 -4.43
CA ALA A 109 17.36 -10.21 -3.55
C ALA A 109 18.87 -9.90 -3.49
N ASN A 110 19.45 -9.28 -4.50
CA ASN A 110 20.90 -9.05 -4.59
C ASN A 110 21.27 -7.59 -4.85
N ASP A 111 20.38 -6.80 -5.44
CA ASP A 111 20.64 -5.43 -5.85
C ASP A 111 20.06 -4.42 -4.86
N ALA A 112 20.83 -3.37 -4.57
CA ALA A 112 20.40 -2.18 -3.85
C ALA A 112 20.33 -0.99 -4.82
N LEU A 113 19.32 -0.13 -4.67
CA LEU A 113 19.28 1.11 -5.43
C LEU A 113 19.97 2.22 -4.64
N VAL A 114 21.11 2.69 -5.12
CA VAL A 114 21.84 3.81 -4.51
C VAL A 114 21.47 5.13 -5.21
N LEU A 115 20.88 6.05 -4.45
CA LEU A 115 20.39 7.34 -4.93
C LEU A 115 21.27 8.48 -4.42
N ASP A 116 22.07 8.99 -5.34
CA ASP A 116 22.85 10.19 -5.14
C ASP A 116 22.08 11.42 -5.69
N PHE A 117 21.45 12.19 -4.79
CA PHE A 117 20.70 13.38 -5.17
C PHE A 117 21.60 14.55 -5.59
N HIS A 118 22.79 14.69 -5.00
CA HIS A 118 23.64 15.87 -5.17
C HIS A 118 24.89 15.60 -6.00
N GLY A 119 25.17 14.35 -6.36
CA GLY A 119 26.42 13.95 -7.01
C GLY A 119 27.61 13.92 -6.05
N ASP A 120 27.35 13.80 -4.75
CA ASP A 120 28.34 13.90 -3.68
C ASP A 120 28.79 12.54 -3.13
N MET A 121 28.14 11.44 -3.55
CA MET A 121 28.58 10.10 -3.18
C MET A 121 29.78 9.69 -4.03
N LYS A 122 30.86 9.26 -3.37
CA LYS A 122 32.03 8.74 -4.08
C LYS A 122 31.70 7.39 -4.69
N ARG A 123 32.32 7.10 -5.83
CA ARG A 123 32.09 5.83 -6.54
C ARG A 123 32.51 4.64 -5.68
N GLU A 124 33.59 4.80 -4.91
CA GLU A 124 34.08 3.78 -3.97
C GLU A 124 33.02 3.46 -2.92
N ASP A 125 32.37 4.48 -2.35
CA ASP A 125 31.33 4.33 -1.33
C ASP A 125 30.09 3.62 -1.93
N ILE A 126 29.68 3.99 -3.15
CA ILE A 126 28.57 3.33 -3.85
C ILE A 126 28.88 1.84 -4.05
N THR A 127 30.08 1.50 -4.56
CA THR A 127 30.47 0.10 -4.79
C THR A 127 30.60 -0.69 -3.48
N ALA A 128 31.01 -0.04 -2.38
CA ALA A 128 31.08 -0.68 -1.08
C ALA A 128 29.68 -1.04 -0.56
N ILE A 129 28.71 -0.11 -0.68
CA ILE A 129 27.31 -0.34 -0.32
C ILE A 129 26.70 -1.48 -1.13
N GLU A 130 26.89 -1.48 -2.46
CA GLU A 130 26.39 -2.54 -3.34
C GLU A 130 27.02 -3.91 -3.02
N SER A 131 28.32 -3.94 -2.76
CA SER A 131 29.04 -5.17 -2.38
C SER A 131 28.61 -5.70 -1.01
N GLU A 132 28.44 -4.82 -0.02
CA GLU A 132 27.98 -5.20 1.32
C GLU A 132 26.59 -5.82 1.23
N TYR A 133 25.67 -5.15 0.52
CA TYR A 133 24.31 -5.63 0.32
C TYR A 133 24.26 -6.97 -0.41
N SER A 134 25.08 -7.15 -1.47
CA SER A 134 25.16 -8.41 -2.22
C SER A 134 25.73 -9.57 -1.39
N SER A 135 26.58 -9.26 -0.39
CA SER A 135 27.26 -10.25 0.46
C SER A 135 26.44 -10.71 1.68
N ARG A 136 25.25 -10.14 1.89
CA ARG A 136 24.41 -10.45 3.05
C ARG A 136 23.99 -11.92 3.10
N ALA A 137 23.82 -12.44 4.31
CA ALA A 137 23.35 -13.81 4.55
C ALA A 137 21.85 -13.99 4.21
N ASP A 138 21.01 -13.02 4.57
CA ASP A 138 19.57 -13.05 4.27
C ASP A 138 19.30 -12.50 2.86
N ARG A 139 18.99 -13.41 1.92
CA ARG A 139 18.66 -13.07 0.53
C ARG A 139 17.16 -12.88 0.29
N SER A 140 16.36 -12.64 1.34
CA SER A 140 14.96 -12.29 1.16
C SER A 140 14.82 -11.02 0.30
N PRO A 141 13.91 -11.01 -0.70
CA PRO A 141 13.74 -9.86 -1.58
C PRO A 141 13.18 -8.68 -0.80
N ARG A 142 13.86 -7.53 -0.90
CA ARG A 142 13.52 -6.31 -0.14
C ARG A 142 13.75 -5.09 -1.00
N LEU A 143 12.86 -4.11 -0.88
CA LEU A 143 13.00 -2.83 -1.56
C LEU A 143 14.02 -1.99 -0.78
N HIS A 144 15.29 -2.16 -1.12
CA HIS A 144 16.38 -1.47 -0.46
C HIS A 144 16.86 -0.31 -1.32
N ILE A 145 16.48 0.91 -0.90
CA ILE A 145 16.91 2.15 -1.52
C ILE A 145 17.76 2.90 -0.52
N VAL A 146 19.02 3.11 -0.87
CA VAL A 146 20.00 3.85 -0.08
C VAL A 146 20.10 5.25 -0.64
N THR A 147 20.13 6.24 0.24
CA THR A 147 20.34 7.64 -0.13
C THR A 147 21.56 8.21 0.58
N SER A 148 22.15 9.29 0.05
CA SER A 148 23.20 10.03 0.75
C SER A 148 22.75 10.61 2.11
N LEU A 149 21.46 10.53 2.44
CA LEU A 149 20.89 10.99 3.70
C LEU A 149 20.86 9.90 4.79
N ASP A 150 21.12 8.64 4.48
CA ASP A 150 20.90 7.52 5.44
C ASP A 150 21.96 7.41 6.54
N GLY A 151 23.05 8.18 6.44
CA GLY A 151 24.08 8.24 7.47
C GLY A 151 24.72 6.86 7.72
N PRO A 152 24.92 6.44 8.98
CA PRO A 152 25.65 5.21 9.31
C PRO A 152 24.83 3.93 9.09
N ALA A 153 23.53 4.03 8.80
CA ALA A 153 22.65 2.87 8.59
C ALA A 153 21.94 2.97 7.22
N PRO A 154 22.63 2.62 6.11
CA PRO A 154 22.11 2.71 4.75
C PRO A 154 20.76 2.02 4.58
N GLY A 155 19.77 2.71 3.98
CA GLY A 155 18.49 2.13 3.61
C GLY A 155 17.57 1.67 4.77
N ALA A 156 17.93 1.94 6.03
CA ALA A 156 17.10 1.62 7.20
C ALA A 156 16.07 2.71 7.55
N ARG A 157 16.12 3.86 6.86
CA ARG A 157 15.31 5.04 7.16
C ARG A 157 13.81 4.84 6.94
N TYR A 158 13.42 4.02 5.95
CA TYR A 158 12.02 3.71 5.66
C TYR A 158 11.79 2.20 5.73
N PRO A 159 10.66 1.77 6.31
CA PRO A 159 10.31 0.35 6.29
C PRO A 159 10.10 -0.09 4.84
N SER A 160 10.72 -1.22 4.46
CA SER A 160 10.41 -1.84 3.17
C SER A 160 8.98 -2.40 3.20
N PRO A 161 8.23 -2.36 2.07
CA PRO A 161 7.05 -3.21 1.92
C PRO A 161 7.40 -4.66 2.22
N SER A 162 6.41 -5.43 2.66
CA SER A 162 6.59 -6.87 2.92
C SER A 162 7.03 -7.58 1.62
N PRO A 163 7.77 -8.69 1.71
CA PRO A 163 8.24 -9.41 0.52
C PRO A 163 7.11 -9.82 -0.43
N LEU A 164 5.93 -10.15 0.11
CA LEU A 164 4.74 -10.51 -0.68
C LEU A 164 4.17 -9.29 -1.42
N VAL A 165 4.07 -8.14 -0.74
CA VAL A 165 3.61 -6.89 -1.36
C VAL A 165 4.60 -6.43 -2.44
N LEU A 166 5.90 -6.55 -2.19
CA LEU A 166 6.93 -6.24 -3.18
C LEU A 166 6.82 -7.16 -4.39
N ALA A 167 6.72 -8.48 -4.20
CA ALA A 167 6.55 -9.44 -5.28
C ALA A 167 5.29 -9.14 -6.12
N ARG A 168 4.18 -8.76 -5.46
CA ARG A 168 2.95 -8.32 -6.14
C ARG A 168 3.20 -7.04 -6.94
N ALA A 169 3.86 -6.03 -6.37
CA ALA A 169 4.21 -4.79 -7.06
C ALA A 169 5.07 -5.03 -8.31
N VAL A 170 6.06 -5.94 -8.22
CA VAL A 170 6.91 -6.35 -9.35
C VAL A 170 6.08 -6.99 -10.46
N SER A 171 5.20 -7.93 -10.11
CA SER A 171 4.30 -8.59 -11.07
C SER A 171 3.38 -7.58 -11.77
N LEU A 172 2.78 -6.66 -11.00
CA LEU A 172 1.92 -5.61 -11.53
C LEU A 172 2.69 -4.62 -12.42
N ALA A 173 3.92 -4.25 -12.06
CA ALA A 173 4.77 -3.40 -12.87
C ALA A 173 5.10 -4.06 -14.21
N ARG A 174 5.40 -5.37 -14.23
CA ARG A 174 5.62 -6.14 -15.47
C ARG A 174 4.40 -6.13 -16.38
N SER A 175 3.21 -6.27 -15.82
CA SER A 175 1.95 -6.17 -16.57
C SER A 175 1.69 -4.75 -17.07
N ALA A 176 1.93 -3.73 -16.25
CA ALA A 176 1.72 -2.32 -16.59
C ALA A 176 2.65 -1.83 -17.73
N LEU A 177 3.82 -2.44 -17.89
CA LEU A 177 4.72 -2.19 -19.03
C LEU A 177 4.10 -2.61 -20.38
N HIS A 178 3.08 -3.47 -20.39
CA HIS A 178 2.46 -4.01 -21.60
C HIS A 178 1.00 -3.59 -21.80
N TYR A 179 0.14 -3.66 -20.78
CA TYR A 179 -1.32 -3.71 -20.97
C TYR A 179 -2.14 -2.66 -20.18
N GLY A 180 -1.54 -1.53 -19.83
CA GLY A 180 -2.24 -0.42 -19.17
C GLY A 180 -2.07 -0.41 -17.64
N ALA A 181 -2.22 0.77 -17.05
CA ALA A 181 -1.60 1.06 -15.76
C ALA A 181 -2.57 1.22 -14.58
N PHE A 182 -3.80 1.68 -14.79
CA PHE A 182 -4.64 2.19 -13.70
C PHE A 182 -5.91 1.39 -13.42
N VAL A 183 -6.00 0.17 -13.96
CA VAL A 183 -7.08 -0.77 -13.64
C VAL A 183 -6.52 -1.82 -12.67
N PRO A 184 -7.12 -2.03 -11.47
CA PRO A 184 -6.68 -3.07 -10.55
C PRO A 184 -6.83 -4.46 -11.15
N SER A 185 -5.89 -5.35 -10.82
CA SER A 185 -6.14 -6.80 -10.91
C SER A 185 -6.56 -7.35 -9.55
N TYR A 186 -7.77 -7.91 -9.48
CA TYR A 186 -8.28 -8.62 -8.31
C TYR A 186 -7.89 -10.12 -8.31
N GLU A 187 -7.06 -10.56 -9.25
CA GLU A 187 -6.57 -11.93 -9.31
C GLU A 187 -5.56 -12.19 -8.20
N GLY A 188 -5.71 -13.30 -7.48
CA GLY A 188 -4.84 -13.67 -6.35
C GLY A 188 -5.31 -13.19 -4.97
N TYR A 189 -6.47 -12.54 -4.87
CA TYR A 189 -7.17 -12.30 -3.61
C TYR A 189 -8.26 -13.34 -3.39
N ASP A 190 -8.47 -13.73 -2.13
CA ASP A 190 -9.39 -14.79 -1.73
C ASP A 190 -10.83 -14.28 -1.63
N VAL A 191 -11.03 -13.07 -1.08
CA VAL A 191 -12.36 -12.45 -0.93
C VAL A 191 -12.33 -11.03 -1.48
N LEU A 192 -13.44 -10.62 -2.11
CA LEU A 192 -13.68 -9.26 -2.56
C LEU A 192 -14.96 -8.74 -1.89
N ILE A 193 -14.83 -7.67 -1.12
CA ILE A 193 -15.94 -6.97 -0.48
C ILE A 193 -16.29 -5.77 -1.35
N HIS A 194 -17.46 -5.80 -1.98
CA HIS A 194 -17.95 -4.72 -2.83
C HIS A 194 -18.78 -3.75 -1.98
N LEU A 195 -18.48 -2.46 -2.09
CA LEU A 195 -19.10 -1.38 -1.34
C LEU A 195 -20.11 -0.62 -2.22
N HIS A 196 -21.13 -0.04 -1.61
CA HIS A 196 -22.00 0.89 -2.32
C HIS A 196 -21.24 2.16 -2.72
N LYS A 197 -21.04 2.36 -4.03
CA LYS A 197 -20.28 3.48 -4.62
C LYS A 197 -20.66 4.87 -4.08
N ASN A 198 -21.93 5.08 -3.74
CA ASN A 198 -22.44 6.37 -3.25
C ASN A 198 -21.99 6.69 -1.82
N LEU A 199 -21.61 5.67 -1.06
CA LEU A 199 -21.12 5.77 0.31
C LEU A 199 -19.59 5.73 0.34
N VAL A 200 -18.96 5.34 -0.78
CA VAL A 200 -17.52 5.33 -0.91
C VAL A 200 -17.01 6.75 -1.00
N PRO A 201 -16.12 7.13 -0.09
CA PRO A 201 -15.57 8.46 -0.14
C PRO A 201 -14.56 8.65 -1.24
N TYR A 202 -14.36 9.90 -1.66
CA TYR A 202 -13.48 10.24 -2.77
C TYR A 202 -13.83 9.48 -4.06
N ALA A 203 -15.07 8.99 -4.21
CA ALA A 203 -15.51 8.33 -5.43
C ALA A 203 -15.30 9.19 -6.70
N HIS A 204 -15.24 10.52 -6.54
CA HIS A 204 -14.93 11.48 -7.60
C HIS A 204 -13.43 11.61 -7.94
N GLU A 205 -12.53 11.04 -7.12
CA GLU A 205 -11.08 11.01 -7.33
C GLU A 205 -10.61 9.70 -8.00
N ARG A 206 -11.55 8.81 -8.32
CA ARG A 206 -11.24 7.63 -9.13
C ARG A 206 -10.71 8.03 -10.50
N VAL A 207 -9.84 7.21 -11.07
CA VAL A 207 -9.26 7.46 -12.39
C VAL A 207 -10.32 7.55 -13.48
N ASP A 208 -11.42 6.80 -13.33
CA ASP A 208 -12.56 6.76 -14.24
C ASP A 208 -13.70 7.72 -13.85
N ALA A 209 -13.57 8.45 -12.74
CA ALA A 209 -14.60 9.38 -12.29
C ALA A 209 -14.58 10.70 -13.06
N THR A 210 -15.75 11.32 -13.16
CA THR A 210 -15.86 12.70 -13.65
C THR A 210 -15.30 13.64 -12.57
N PRO A 211 -14.28 14.47 -12.89
CA PRO A 211 -13.67 15.33 -11.91
C PRO A 211 -14.67 16.37 -11.40
N LEU A 212 -14.87 16.39 -10.09
CA LEU A 212 -15.63 17.41 -9.39
C LEU A 212 -14.66 18.30 -8.62
N LEU A 213 -14.73 19.62 -8.85
CA LEU A 213 -13.95 20.58 -8.07
C LEU A 213 -14.46 20.56 -6.63
N ARG A 214 -13.58 20.18 -5.72
CA ARG A 214 -13.89 20.15 -4.29
C ARG A 214 -13.69 21.54 -3.69
N THR A 215 -14.63 22.00 -2.88
CA THR A 215 -14.36 23.06 -1.90
C THR A 215 -13.58 22.41 -0.76
N LEU A 216 -12.36 22.87 -0.49
CA LEU A 216 -11.51 22.38 0.59
C LEU A 216 -12.20 22.65 1.94
N ALA A 217 -13.06 21.74 2.39
CA ALA A 217 -13.49 21.69 3.78
C ALA A 217 -12.35 21.04 4.57
N ASP A 218 -12.06 21.60 5.75
CA ASP A 218 -11.10 21.01 6.68
C ASP A 218 -11.48 19.55 6.94
N PRO A 219 -10.50 18.62 6.95
CA PRO A 219 -10.76 17.25 7.30
C PRO A 219 -11.16 17.20 8.77
N ASP A 220 -12.46 17.09 9.04
CA ASP A 220 -12.93 16.67 10.35
C ASP A 220 -12.36 15.27 10.57
N GLU A 221 -11.62 15.08 11.66
CA GLU A 221 -11.00 13.82 12.06
C GLU A 221 -12.10 12.81 12.42
N ALA A 222 -12.79 12.30 11.41
CA ALA A 222 -13.69 11.18 11.58
C ALA A 222 -12.84 9.94 11.87
N GLU A 223 -13.00 9.44 13.09
CA GLU A 223 -12.42 8.21 13.61
C GLU A 223 -12.68 7.07 12.61
N VAL A 224 -11.64 6.68 11.87
CA VAL A 224 -11.68 5.54 10.96
C VAL A 224 -11.94 4.30 11.80
N ILE A 225 -13.08 3.63 11.61
CA ILE A 225 -13.32 2.33 12.24
C ILE A 225 -12.25 1.38 11.68
N PRO A 226 -11.29 0.93 12.50
CA PRO A 226 -10.20 0.14 11.98
C PRO A 226 -10.73 -1.26 11.66
N VAL A 227 -10.39 -1.79 10.48
CA VAL A 227 -10.49 -3.24 10.17
C VAL A 227 -9.49 -4.05 11.01
N VAL A 228 -9.12 -3.59 12.20
CA VAL A 228 -8.05 -4.13 13.05
C VAL A 228 -8.50 -5.41 13.76
N ALA A 229 -9.81 -5.68 13.83
CA ALA A 229 -10.33 -6.90 14.45
C ALA A 229 -9.97 -8.19 13.69
N TYR A 230 -9.63 -8.11 12.40
CA TYR A 230 -9.37 -9.27 11.54
C TYR A 230 -7.93 -9.35 11.01
N ASP A 231 -7.07 -8.42 11.43
CA ASP A 231 -5.66 -8.36 11.03
C ASP A 231 -4.88 -9.61 11.44
N GLU A 232 -5.37 -10.40 12.41
CA GLU A 232 -4.78 -11.68 12.75
C GLU A 232 -4.93 -12.71 11.63
N PHE A 233 -6.07 -12.72 10.93
CA PHE A 233 -6.49 -13.75 9.99
C PHE A 233 -6.24 -13.36 8.53
N ALA A 234 -6.35 -12.08 8.22
CA ALA A 234 -6.35 -11.59 6.85
C ALA A 234 -5.60 -10.26 6.70
N LEU A 235 -5.29 -9.93 5.45
CA LEU A 235 -4.78 -8.64 5.01
C LEU A 235 -5.82 -7.98 4.10
N PHE A 236 -6.08 -6.69 4.33
CA PHE A 236 -7.07 -5.91 3.59
C PHE A 236 -6.38 -4.89 2.68
N PHE A 237 -6.82 -4.83 1.43
CA PHE A 237 -6.24 -4.00 0.38
C PHE A 237 -7.35 -3.19 -0.30
N HIS A 238 -7.14 -1.89 -0.46
CA HIS A 238 -8.13 -1.01 -1.09
C HIS A 238 -7.42 0.14 -1.85
N ASP A 239 -8.16 0.80 -2.74
CA ASP A 239 -7.72 2.07 -3.33
C ASP A 239 -8.17 3.24 -2.46
N SER A 240 -7.23 3.99 -1.90
CA SER A 240 -7.49 5.17 -1.07
C SER A 240 -8.18 6.32 -1.80
N TYR A 241 -8.21 6.31 -3.13
CA TYR A 241 -8.80 7.36 -3.96
C TYR A 241 -10.10 6.89 -4.62
N GLY A 242 -11.07 6.51 -3.80
CA GLY A 242 -12.42 6.16 -4.25
C GLY A 242 -12.63 4.71 -4.70
N GLY A 243 -11.77 3.79 -4.26
CA GLY A 243 -11.99 2.36 -4.47
C GLY A 243 -13.28 1.87 -3.80
N ASP A 244 -14.12 1.18 -4.56
CA ASP A 244 -15.38 0.58 -4.10
C ASP A 244 -15.26 -0.91 -3.81
N VAL A 245 -14.04 -1.44 -3.84
CA VAL A 245 -13.74 -2.85 -3.56
C VAL A 245 -12.62 -2.93 -2.54
N ILE A 246 -12.86 -3.66 -1.46
CA ILE A 246 -11.82 -4.09 -0.51
C ILE A 246 -11.47 -5.53 -0.85
N ALA A 247 -10.22 -5.75 -1.26
CA ALA A 247 -9.70 -7.08 -1.53
C ALA A 247 -9.05 -7.66 -0.27
N VAL A 248 -9.35 -8.92 0.02
CA VAL A 248 -8.89 -9.61 1.22
C VAL A 248 -8.02 -10.79 0.81
N LEU A 249 -6.88 -10.93 1.50
CA LEU A 249 -5.98 -12.06 1.36
C LEU A 249 -5.83 -12.74 2.72
N TRP A 250 -6.10 -14.04 2.78
CA TRP A 250 -5.88 -14.82 3.99
C TRP A 250 -4.39 -14.97 4.27
N LYS A 251 -4.01 -14.95 5.55
CA LYS A 251 -2.63 -15.28 5.91
C LYS A 251 -2.35 -16.76 5.66
N PRO A 252 -1.09 -17.15 5.36
CA PRO A 252 -0.74 -18.54 5.03
C PRO A 252 -1.11 -19.56 6.13
N ASP A 253 -1.20 -19.12 7.38
CA ASP A 253 -1.51 -19.94 8.54
C ASP A 253 -3.01 -20.06 8.86
N ILE A 254 -3.88 -19.48 8.03
CA ILE A 254 -5.35 -19.46 8.25
C ILE A 254 -5.93 -20.88 8.34
N HIS A 255 -5.35 -21.84 7.63
CA HIS A 255 -5.81 -23.23 7.59
C HIS A 255 -5.18 -24.12 8.67
N ASN A 256 -4.19 -23.62 9.40
CA ASN A 256 -3.51 -24.37 10.43
C ASN A 256 -4.43 -24.62 11.62
N LEU A 257 -4.21 -25.75 12.28
CA LEU A 257 -4.87 -26.04 13.56
C LEU A 257 -4.33 -25.08 14.61
N ARG A 258 -5.22 -24.51 15.40
CA ARG A 258 -4.91 -23.55 16.46
C ARG A 258 -5.37 -24.09 17.81
N GLU A 259 -4.65 -23.69 18.85
CA GLU A 259 -5.10 -23.85 20.23
C GLU A 259 -6.18 -22.82 20.53
N PHE A 260 -7.15 -23.19 21.37
CA PHE A 260 -8.20 -22.27 21.77
C PHE A 260 -7.64 -21.16 22.64
N GLN A 261 -7.83 -19.91 22.23
CA GLN A 261 -7.55 -18.72 23.03
C GLN A 261 -8.84 -17.89 23.13
N LEU A 262 -9.11 -17.34 24.31
CA LEU A 262 -10.32 -16.53 24.56
C LEU A 262 -10.44 -15.33 23.60
N THR A 263 -9.31 -14.78 23.13
CA THR A 263 -9.26 -13.67 22.17
C THR A 263 -9.74 -14.05 20.78
N ASN A 264 -9.64 -15.33 20.41
CA ASN A 264 -9.90 -15.81 19.05
C ASN A 264 -11.14 -16.71 18.97
N ALA A 265 -11.87 -16.81 20.08
CA ALA A 265 -12.98 -17.74 20.25
C ALA A 265 -14.08 -17.58 19.19
N ASN A 266 -14.32 -16.36 18.71
CA ASN A 266 -15.39 -16.07 17.76
C ASN A 266 -15.11 -16.57 16.33
N ALA A 267 -13.84 -16.77 15.96
CA ALA A 267 -13.44 -17.17 14.62
C ALA A 267 -13.12 -18.66 14.47
N LEU A 268 -13.16 -19.44 15.56
CA LEU A 268 -12.70 -20.84 15.58
C LEU A 268 -13.87 -21.83 15.57
N MET A 269 -13.73 -22.91 14.80
CA MET A 269 -14.61 -24.08 14.83
C MET A 269 -13.85 -25.31 15.36
N PRO A 270 -14.48 -26.13 16.21
CA PRO A 270 -13.88 -27.35 16.70
C PRO A 270 -13.84 -28.42 15.59
N VAL A 271 -12.71 -29.11 15.48
CA VAL A 271 -12.48 -30.22 14.56
C VAL A 271 -11.90 -31.39 15.35
N ASN A 272 -12.54 -32.55 15.27
CA ASN A 272 -12.01 -33.78 15.86
C ASN A 272 -10.96 -34.38 14.92
N VAL A 273 -9.70 -34.38 15.37
CA VAL A 273 -8.59 -35.04 14.65
C VAL A 273 -7.96 -36.03 15.62
N ASP A 274 -7.89 -37.30 15.23
CA ASP A 274 -7.28 -38.38 16.03
C ASP A 274 -7.86 -38.56 17.45
N GLY A 275 -9.13 -38.21 17.66
CA GLY A 275 -9.80 -38.31 18.97
C GLY A 275 -9.55 -37.13 19.90
N GLU A 276 -8.80 -36.12 19.46
CA GLU A 276 -8.58 -34.85 20.16
C GLU A 276 -9.36 -33.70 19.51
N THR A 277 -9.98 -32.85 20.33
CA THR A 277 -10.66 -31.62 19.85
C THR A 277 -9.61 -30.56 19.56
N LYS A 278 -9.35 -30.29 18.29
CA LYS A 278 -8.51 -29.17 17.83
C LYS A 278 -9.41 -28.08 17.27
N TYR A 279 -8.88 -26.88 17.04
CA TYR A 279 -9.65 -25.78 16.48
C TYR A 279 -9.06 -25.35 15.14
N LYS A 280 -9.93 -24.94 14.22
CA LYS A 280 -9.56 -24.35 12.93
C LYS A 280 -10.34 -23.06 12.73
N VAL A 281 -9.82 -22.11 11.97
CA VAL A 281 -10.56 -20.89 11.64
C VAL A 281 -11.74 -21.21 10.72
N ASN A 282 -12.91 -20.70 11.07
CA ASN A 282 -14.13 -20.81 10.29
C ASN A 282 -14.21 -19.67 9.27
N ILE A 283 -13.68 -19.93 8.06
CA ILE A 283 -13.61 -18.93 6.99
C ILE A 283 -15.02 -18.48 6.56
N ASP A 284 -15.99 -19.38 6.52
CA ASP A 284 -17.35 -19.04 6.11
C ASP A 284 -18.01 -18.08 7.11
N ALA A 285 -17.76 -18.27 8.41
CA ALA A 285 -18.19 -17.32 9.43
C ALA A 285 -17.51 -15.96 9.28
N LEU A 286 -16.20 -15.91 8.98
CA LEU A 286 -15.51 -14.65 8.72
C LEU A 286 -16.08 -13.90 7.51
N VAL A 287 -16.41 -14.62 6.44
CA VAL A 287 -17.04 -14.01 5.25
C VAL A 287 -18.43 -13.47 5.57
N GLU A 288 -19.20 -14.15 6.41
CA GLU A 288 -20.50 -13.68 6.86
C GLU A 288 -20.38 -12.47 7.81
N ASP A 289 -19.40 -12.48 8.71
CA ASP A 289 -19.08 -11.35 9.57
C ASP A 289 -18.79 -10.08 8.75
N PHE A 290 -18.09 -10.19 7.62
CA PHE A 290 -17.86 -9.06 6.72
C PHE A 290 -19.16 -8.46 6.18
N ARG A 291 -20.20 -9.27 5.95
CA ARG A 291 -21.53 -8.79 5.54
C ARG A 291 -22.26 -8.12 6.70
N ILE A 292 -22.24 -8.74 7.87
CA ILE A 292 -22.95 -8.27 9.06
C ILE A 292 -22.34 -6.96 9.58
N LEU A 293 -21.03 -6.91 9.75
CA LEU A 293 -20.33 -5.70 10.22
C LEU A 293 -20.39 -4.55 9.20
N GLY A 294 -20.49 -4.90 7.92
CA GLY A 294 -20.60 -3.97 6.81
C GLY A 294 -22.04 -3.55 6.49
N GLU A 295 -23.04 -3.91 7.31
CA GLU A 295 -24.46 -3.63 7.01
C GLU A 295 -24.68 -2.14 6.68
N GLY A 296 -25.32 -1.89 5.53
CA GLY A 296 -25.58 -0.55 5.02
C GLY A 296 -24.45 0.07 4.19
N LEU A 297 -23.22 -0.46 4.24
CA LEU A 297 -22.08 -0.03 3.42
C LEU A 297 -21.69 -1.05 2.35
N VAL A 298 -21.67 -2.33 2.72
CA VAL A 298 -21.32 -3.46 1.86
C VAL A 298 -22.52 -3.81 0.99
N ASP A 299 -22.30 -3.81 -0.33
CA ASP A 299 -23.29 -4.23 -1.33
C ASP A 299 -23.33 -5.76 -1.42
N HIS A 300 -22.18 -6.40 -1.64
CA HIS A 300 -22.06 -7.86 -1.63
C HIS A 300 -20.61 -8.31 -1.40
N VAL A 301 -20.43 -9.59 -1.06
CA VAL A 301 -19.12 -10.20 -0.81
C VAL A 301 -18.96 -11.42 -1.70
N THR A 302 -17.87 -11.43 -2.49
CA THR A 302 -17.47 -12.50 -3.40
C THR A 302 -16.30 -13.28 -2.79
N HIS A 303 -16.51 -14.55 -2.46
CA HIS A 303 -15.45 -15.47 -2.01
C HIS A 303 -15.11 -16.42 -3.16
N LYS A 304 -13.82 -16.55 -3.49
CA LYS A 304 -13.32 -17.36 -4.61
C LYS A 304 -12.96 -18.79 -4.22
#